data_AF-A0A3E1R5M4-F1
#
_entry.id   AF-A0A3E1R5M4-F1
#
_cell.length_a   1.000
_cell.length_b   1.000
_cell.length_c   1.000
_cell.angle_alpha   90.00
_cell.angle_beta   90.00
_cell.angle_gamma   90.00
#
_symmetry.space_group_name_H-M   'P 1'
#
loop_
_entity.id
_entity.type
_entity.pdbx_description
1 polymer ?
#
loop_
_entity_poly.entity_id
_entity_poly.type
_entity_poly.pdbx_seq_one_letter_code
_entity_poly.pdbx_strand_id
1 'polypeptide(L)'
;MGMQDRDWYRELMKERELEKTRAKFAGYTQATAPTRMNRKRGQTSLIGMIIFWTAVMGLLYWGMKHYQQVKPAQIIQAGVMSIPRSTDGHFYVKGAVNGVSTTFMVDTGASLVTVSESFARKANIHLGIPITFHTANGNVPGRLADRVPVSIGGDSQPISIGIGLNMENDEAESLLGQSFLSKFDVSMEKDKMVLRTRGNPTDFH
;
A
#
# COMPACT_ATOMS: atom_id res chain seq x y z
N MET A 1 86.13 56.55 55.77
CA MET A 1 85.12 57.31 55.02
C MET A 1 84.36 56.35 54.11
N GLY A 2 83.05 56.20 54.36
CA GLY A 2 81.97 55.89 53.41
C GLY A 2 82.07 54.66 52.51
N MET A 3 81.58 53.50 52.97
CA MET A 3 81.22 52.39 52.08
C MET A 3 80.06 51.50 52.57
N GLN A 4 79.17 52.02 53.43
CA GLN A 4 77.98 51.28 53.92
C GLN A 4 76.63 51.93 53.55
N ASP A 5 76.64 53.02 52.78
CA ASP A 5 75.44 53.86 52.58
C ASP A 5 74.78 53.71 51.19
N ARG A 6 74.97 52.57 50.53
CA ARG A 6 74.49 52.33 49.14
C ARG A 6 73.56 51.13 48.97
N ASP A 7 73.34 50.33 50.01
CA ASP A 7 72.55 49.10 49.89
C ASP A 7 71.04 49.36 49.92
N TRP A 8 70.59 50.38 50.67
CA TRP A 8 69.16 50.71 50.79
C TRP A 8 68.50 51.06 49.45
N TYR A 9 69.24 51.71 48.54
CA TYR A 9 68.71 52.10 47.22
C TYR A 9 68.49 50.89 46.31
N ARG A 10 69.29 49.83 46.46
CA ARG A 10 69.17 48.60 45.67
C ARG A 10 67.96 47.78 46.11
N GLU A 11 67.66 47.76 47.41
CA GLU A 11 66.50 47.06 47.95
C GLU A 11 65.18 47.70 47.50
N LEU A 12 65.06 49.03 47.56
CA LEU A 12 63.85 49.74 47.09
C LEU A 12 63.57 49.52 45.60
N MET A 13 64.61 49.39 44.78
CA MET A 13 64.44 49.11 43.35
C MET A 13 63.96 47.67 43.13
N LYS A 14 64.42 46.73 43.96
CA LYS A 14 64.01 45.32 43.90
C LYS A 14 62.56 45.13 44.34
N GLU A 15 62.11 45.84 45.38
CA GLU A 15 60.72 45.83 45.82
C GLU A 15 59.78 46.39 44.76
N ARG A 16 60.13 47.52 44.12
CA ARG A 16 59.29 48.09 43.04
C ARG A 16 59.15 47.16 41.84
N GLU A 17 60.21 46.45 41.47
CA GLU A 17 60.14 45.48 40.38
C GLU A 17 59.33 44.23 40.75
N LEU A 18 59.37 43.80 42.03
CA LEU A 18 58.52 42.73 42.55
C LEU A 18 57.04 43.12 42.57
N GLU A 19 56.71 44.37 42.92
CA GLU A 19 55.33 44.86 42.86
C GLU A 19 54.81 44.95 41.43
N LYS A 20 55.61 45.48 40.49
CA LYS A 20 55.25 45.53 39.07
C LYS A 20 55.03 44.14 38.47
N THR A 21 55.88 43.18 38.83
CA THR A 21 55.73 41.80 38.37
C THR A 21 54.48 41.16 38.99
N ARG A 22 54.25 41.30 40.30
CA ARG A 22 53.01 40.82 40.96
C ARG A 22 51.75 41.42 40.34
N ALA A 23 51.74 42.72 40.05
CA ALA A 23 50.61 43.39 39.40
C ALA A 23 50.36 42.87 37.96
N LYS A 24 51.44 42.62 37.19
CA LYS A 24 51.33 41.98 35.88
C LYS A 24 50.73 40.57 35.98
N PHE A 25 51.18 39.75 36.93
CA PHE A 25 50.68 38.38 37.09
C PHE A 25 49.25 38.33 37.65
N ALA A 26 48.84 39.29 38.49
CA ALA A 26 47.45 39.41 38.95
C ALA A 26 46.46 39.64 37.79
N GLY A 27 46.87 40.41 36.77
CA GLY A 27 46.09 40.63 35.55
C GLY A 27 45.92 39.36 34.69
N TYR A 28 46.89 38.44 34.72
CA TYR A 28 46.78 37.15 34.01
C TYR A 28 45.76 36.21 34.66
N THR A 29 45.64 36.22 35.99
CA THR A 29 44.70 35.33 36.70
C THR A 29 43.22 35.70 36.54
N GLN A 30 42.89 36.94 36.15
CA GLN A 30 41.50 37.34 35.90
C GLN A 30 41.03 37.09 34.46
N ALA A 31 41.94 36.89 33.50
CA ALA A 31 41.59 36.75 32.08
C ALA A 31 41.15 35.33 31.66
N THR A 32 41.11 34.35 32.58
CA THR A 32 40.76 32.96 32.25
C THR A 32 39.76 32.35 33.24
N ALA A 33 38.71 33.08 33.60
CA ALA A 33 37.51 32.43 34.12
C ALA A 33 36.75 31.83 32.93
N PRO A 34 36.62 30.50 32.79
CA PRO A 34 35.83 29.94 31.70
C PRO A 34 34.38 30.36 31.89
N THR A 35 33.84 31.13 30.95
CA THR A 35 32.40 31.37 30.84
C THR A 35 31.72 30.00 30.75
N ARG A 36 30.98 29.60 31.79
CA ARG A 36 30.06 28.46 31.69
C ARG A 36 28.98 28.82 30.67
N MET A 37 29.25 28.53 29.40
CA MET A 37 28.23 28.48 28.37
C MET A 37 27.27 27.35 28.75
N ASN A 38 26.12 27.73 29.29
CA ASN A 38 25.02 26.81 29.53
C ASN A 38 24.41 26.43 28.17
N ARG A 39 25.08 25.54 27.43
CA ARG A 39 24.48 24.86 26.29
C ARG A 39 23.39 23.95 26.87
N LYS A 40 22.14 24.43 26.87
CA LYS A 40 20.99 23.53 26.85
C LYS A 40 21.15 22.68 25.59
N ARG A 41 21.79 21.52 25.75
CA ARG A 41 21.96 20.51 24.70
C ARG A 41 20.54 20.06 24.37
N GLY A 42 20.00 20.56 23.26
CA GLY A 42 18.69 20.19 22.74
C GLY A 42 18.67 18.71 22.37
N GLN A 43 18.45 17.86 23.38
CA GLN A 43 18.22 16.42 23.23
C GLN A 43 16.83 16.14 22.63
N THR A 44 16.07 17.19 22.29
CA THR A 44 14.76 17.16 21.63
C THR A 44 14.84 17.02 20.10
N SER A 45 16.03 17.17 19.50
CA SER A 45 16.18 17.09 18.03
C SER A 45 16.10 15.66 17.49
N LEU A 46 16.65 14.66 18.20
CA LEU A 46 16.66 13.27 17.74
C LEU A 46 15.30 12.61 17.88
N ILE A 47 14.60 12.85 18.99
CA ILE A 47 13.27 12.28 19.24
C ILE A 47 12.24 12.90 18.28
N GLY A 48 12.29 14.22 18.07
CA GLY A 48 11.44 14.90 17.10
C GLY A 48 11.67 14.39 15.67
N MET A 49 12.94 14.15 15.30
CA MET A 49 13.30 13.60 14.00
C MET A 49 12.78 12.16 13.81
N ILE A 50 12.87 11.30 14.84
CA ILE A 50 12.34 9.93 14.77
C ILE A 50 10.82 9.93 14.62
N ILE A 51 10.11 10.76 15.40
CA ILE A 51 8.65 10.89 15.30
C ILE A 51 8.25 11.40 13.91
N PHE A 52 8.96 12.41 13.41
CA PHE A 52 8.73 12.95 12.06
C PHE A 52 8.95 11.88 10.97
N TRP A 53 10.08 11.17 10.99
CA TRP A 53 10.34 10.11 10.00
C TRP A 53 9.38 8.93 10.12
N THR A 54 8.94 8.58 11.34
CA THR A 54 7.93 7.54 11.56
C THR A 54 6.59 7.97 10.96
N ALA A 55 6.19 9.22 11.17
CA ALA A 55 4.96 9.77 10.58
C ALA A 55 5.04 9.81 9.05
N VAL A 56 6.19 10.23 8.49
CA VAL A 56 6.43 10.23 7.04
C VAL A 56 6.38 8.82 6.47
N MET A 57 7.04 7.84 7.10
CA MET A 57 7.02 6.44 6.67
C MET A 57 5.63 5.83 6.82
N GLY A 58 4.89 6.14 7.89
CA GLY A 58 3.50 5.72 8.06
C GLY A 58 2.59 6.30 6.99
N LEU A 59 2.75 7.58 6.65
CA LEU A 59 2.00 8.25 5.59
C LEU A 59 2.36 7.71 4.20
N LEU A 60 3.64 7.47 3.93
CA LEU A 60 4.11 6.85 2.68
C LEU A 60 3.62 5.42 2.56
N TYR A 61 3.68 4.62 3.63
CA TYR A 61 3.16 3.27 3.67
C TYR A 61 1.65 3.25 3.44
N TRP A 62 0.90 4.14 4.10
CA TRP A 62 -0.53 4.29 3.92
C TRP A 62 -0.88 4.74 2.49
N GLY A 63 -0.16 5.72 1.96
CA GLY A 63 -0.30 6.22 0.59
C GLY A 63 0.03 5.15 -0.44
N MET A 64 1.12 4.38 -0.24
CA MET A 64 1.51 3.26 -1.11
C MET A 64 0.47 2.13 -1.09
N LYS A 65 -0.08 1.79 0.09
CA LYS A 65 -1.21 0.85 0.21
C LYS A 65 -2.45 1.36 -0.55
N HIS A 66 -2.67 2.68 -0.57
CA HIS A 66 -3.79 3.28 -1.30
C HIS A 66 -3.52 3.45 -2.80
N TYR A 67 -2.25 3.52 -3.23
CA TYR A 67 -1.85 3.74 -4.62
C TYR A 67 -1.88 2.46 -5.49
N GLN A 68 -1.94 1.27 -4.89
CA GLN A 68 -2.06 -0.01 -5.61
C GLN A 68 -3.43 -0.24 -6.29
N GLN A 69 -4.32 0.76 -6.28
CA GLN A 69 -5.64 0.69 -6.94
C GLN A 69 -5.63 1.08 -8.43
N VAL A 70 -4.46 1.33 -9.05
CA VAL A 70 -4.39 1.48 -10.52
C VAL A 70 -4.57 0.11 -11.19
N LYS A 71 -5.79 -0.43 -11.09
CA LYS A 71 -6.30 -1.57 -11.86
C LYS A 71 -6.08 -1.21 -13.33
N PRO A 72 -5.11 -1.83 -14.03
CA PRO A 72 -4.83 -1.45 -15.40
C PRO A 72 -6.12 -1.54 -16.21
N ALA A 73 -6.39 -0.50 -16.99
CA ALA A 73 -7.61 -0.38 -17.75
C ALA A 73 -7.83 -1.67 -18.55
N GLN A 74 -8.99 -2.28 -18.37
CA GLN A 74 -9.46 -3.31 -19.28
C GLN A 74 -9.57 -2.65 -20.65
N ILE A 75 -8.57 -2.85 -21.50
CA ILE A 75 -8.65 -2.37 -22.87
C ILE A 75 -9.68 -3.26 -23.54
N ILE A 76 -10.90 -2.75 -23.68
CA ILE A 76 -11.97 -3.35 -24.46
C ILE A 76 -11.84 -2.73 -25.86
N GLN A 77 -11.10 -3.39 -26.74
CA GLN A 77 -11.06 -3.05 -28.16
C GLN A 77 -11.63 -4.20 -28.97
N ALA A 78 -12.70 -3.96 -29.73
CA ALA A 78 -13.25 -4.89 -30.72
C ALA A 78 -13.48 -6.34 -30.18
N GLY A 79 -14.08 -6.48 -28.99
CA GLY A 79 -14.35 -7.79 -28.39
C GLY A 79 -13.11 -8.47 -27.78
N VAL A 80 -11.98 -7.76 -27.66
CA VAL A 80 -10.80 -8.21 -26.93
C VAL A 80 -10.70 -7.43 -25.62
N MET A 81 -10.61 -8.16 -24.51
CA MET A 81 -10.39 -7.64 -23.17
C MET A 81 -9.06 -8.15 -22.62
N SER A 82 -8.15 -7.24 -22.29
CA SER A 82 -6.91 -7.56 -21.58
C SER A 82 -7.08 -7.32 -20.09
N ILE A 83 -6.92 -8.37 -19.29
CA ILE A 83 -7.01 -8.37 -17.83
C ILE A 83 -5.60 -8.57 -17.27
N PRO A 84 -5.01 -7.57 -16.61
CA PRO A 84 -3.71 -7.69 -15.96
C PRO A 84 -3.81 -8.64 -14.76
N ARG A 85 -2.70 -9.31 -14.45
CA ARG A 85 -2.59 -10.11 -13.24
C ARG A 85 -2.52 -9.20 -12.01
N SER A 86 -3.35 -9.49 -11.01
CA SER A 86 -3.30 -8.79 -9.73
C SER A 86 -2.08 -9.24 -8.90
N THR A 87 -1.77 -8.50 -7.85
CA THR A 87 -0.63 -8.74 -6.94
C THR A 87 -0.74 -10.07 -6.20
N ASP A 88 -1.96 -10.60 -6.03
CA ASP A 88 -2.23 -11.91 -5.45
C ASP A 88 -2.08 -13.07 -6.45
N GLY A 89 -1.81 -12.77 -7.73
CA GLY A 89 -1.66 -13.76 -8.78
C GLY A 89 -2.96 -14.19 -9.47
N HIS A 90 -4.10 -13.63 -9.10
CA HIS A 90 -5.41 -13.87 -9.73
C HIS A 90 -5.74 -12.80 -10.78
N PHE A 91 -6.77 -13.07 -11.58
CA PHE A 91 -7.27 -12.14 -12.59
C PHE A 91 -8.65 -11.65 -12.17
N TYR A 92 -8.87 -10.34 -12.25
CA TYR A 92 -10.13 -9.73 -11.84
C TYR A 92 -10.76 -8.92 -12.96
N VAL A 93 -12.06 -9.13 -13.14
CA VAL A 93 -12.85 -8.44 -14.17
C VAL A 93 -14.08 -7.78 -13.58
N LYS A 94 -14.28 -6.50 -13.87
CA LYS A 94 -15.52 -5.80 -13.54
C LYS A 94 -16.65 -6.25 -14.47
N GLY A 95 -17.83 -6.43 -13.90
CA GLY A 95 -19.04 -6.70 -14.65
C GLY A 95 -20.28 -6.44 -13.81
N ALA A 96 -21.41 -6.99 -14.22
CA ALA A 96 -22.64 -6.95 -13.44
C ALA A 96 -23.36 -8.29 -13.47
N VAL A 97 -24.13 -8.56 -12.42
CA VAL A 97 -25.07 -9.67 -12.33
C VAL A 97 -26.42 -9.08 -12.00
N ASN A 98 -27.42 -9.40 -12.81
CA ASN A 98 -28.77 -8.84 -12.71
C ASN A 98 -28.79 -7.30 -12.61
N GLY A 99 -27.89 -6.64 -13.34
CA GLY A 99 -27.74 -5.17 -13.35
C GLY A 99 -26.96 -4.59 -12.16
N VAL A 100 -26.59 -5.38 -11.15
CA VAL A 100 -25.78 -4.93 -10.01
C VAL A 100 -24.31 -5.19 -10.27
N SER A 101 -23.49 -4.15 -10.14
CA SER A 101 -22.05 -4.23 -10.41
C SER A 101 -21.33 -5.14 -9.41
N THR A 102 -20.41 -5.95 -9.91
CA THR A 102 -19.52 -6.80 -9.11
C THR A 102 -18.13 -6.90 -9.74
N THR A 103 -17.16 -7.31 -8.94
CA THR A 103 -15.84 -7.72 -9.44
C THR A 103 -15.79 -9.24 -9.40
N PHE A 104 -15.53 -9.84 -10.56
CA PHE A 104 -15.35 -11.28 -10.66
C PHE A 104 -13.88 -11.65 -10.60
N MET A 105 -13.55 -12.66 -9.82
CA MET A 105 -12.29 -13.39 -9.98
C MET A 105 -12.46 -14.41 -11.11
N VAL A 106 -11.54 -14.43 -12.07
CA VAL A 106 -11.56 -15.40 -13.17
C VAL A 106 -10.98 -16.73 -12.70
N ASP A 107 -11.78 -17.80 -12.80
CA ASP A 107 -11.38 -19.15 -12.45
C ASP A 107 -11.81 -20.13 -13.55
N THR A 108 -10.82 -20.55 -14.34
CA THR A 108 -11.02 -21.50 -15.44
C THR A 108 -11.33 -22.93 -14.97
N GLY A 109 -11.10 -23.25 -13.70
CA GLY A 109 -11.39 -24.56 -13.11
C GLY A 109 -12.83 -24.70 -12.62
N ALA A 110 -13.55 -23.60 -12.43
CA ALA A 110 -14.94 -23.63 -11.98
C ALA A 110 -15.91 -23.83 -13.15
N SER A 111 -16.89 -24.70 -12.97
CA SER A 111 -17.92 -24.95 -13.97
C SER A 111 -18.94 -23.81 -14.12
N LEU A 112 -19.28 -23.15 -13.01
CA LEU A 112 -20.33 -22.14 -12.95
C LEU A 112 -19.76 -20.78 -12.55
N VAL A 113 -20.40 -19.71 -13.06
CA VAL A 113 -20.34 -18.39 -12.42
C VAL A 113 -21.02 -18.49 -11.06
N THR A 114 -20.37 -18.00 -10.01
CA THR A 114 -20.93 -18.02 -8.67
C THR A 114 -20.89 -16.66 -8.00
N VAL A 115 -21.83 -16.42 -7.10
CA VAL A 115 -21.92 -15.19 -6.31
C VAL A 115 -22.15 -15.53 -4.84
N SER A 116 -21.69 -14.65 -3.96
CA SER A 116 -21.98 -14.77 -2.54
C SER A 116 -23.48 -14.58 -2.26
N GLU A 117 -23.97 -15.15 -1.16
CA GLU A 117 -25.36 -14.99 -0.73
C GLU A 117 -25.68 -13.52 -0.43
N SER A 118 -24.72 -12.76 0.12
CA SER A 118 -24.87 -11.33 0.37
C SER A 118 -25.04 -10.54 -0.92
N PHE A 119 -24.25 -10.86 -1.95
CA PHE A 119 -24.36 -10.22 -3.24
C PHE A 119 -25.69 -10.59 -3.94
N ALA A 120 -26.09 -11.86 -3.92
CA ALA A 120 -27.36 -12.29 -4.51
C ALA A 120 -28.56 -11.52 -3.95
N ARG A 121 -28.57 -11.24 -2.63
CA ARG A 121 -29.58 -10.38 -2.01
C ARG A 121 -29.54 -8.94 -2.53
N LYS A 122 -28.36 -8.34 -2.66
CA LYS A 122 -28.18 -7.00 -3.26
C LYS A 122 -28.71 -6.96 -4.69
N ALA A 123 -28.46 -8.03 -5.46
CA ALA A 123 -28.91 -8.20 -6.83
C ALA A 123 -30.38 -8.65 -6.96
N ASN A 124 -31.13 -8.74 -5.86
CA ASN A 124 -32.53 -9.15 -5.83
C ASN A 124 -32.78 -10.57 -6.40
N ILE A 125 -31.82 -11.48 -6.21
CA ILE A 125 -31.87 -12.87 -6.70
C ILE A 125 -32.24 -13.81 -5.54
N HIS A 126 -33.54 -14.00 -5.34
CA HIS A 126 -34.08 -14.79 -4.21
C HIS A 126 -34.40 -16.23 -4.56
N LEU A 127 -34.71 -16.50 -5.83
CA LEU A 127 -35.11 -17.83 -6.30
C LEU A 127 -33.90 -18.65 -6.72
N GLY A 128 -34.03 -19.96 -6.62
CA GLY A 128 -33.02 -20.91 -7.11
C GLY A 128 -33.30 -22.32 -6.63
N ILE A 129 -32.79 -23.30 -7.37
CA ILE A 129 -32.91 -24.72 -7.03
C ILE A 129 -31.77 -25.08 -6.06
N PRO A 130 -32.03 -25.73 -4.93
CA PRO A 130 -30.98 -26.18 -4.03
C PRO A 130 -29.99 -27.11 -4.75
N ILE A 131 -28.70 -26.81 -4.61
CA ILE A 131 -27.59 -27.62 -5.15
C ILE A 131 -26.48 -27.73 -4.11
N THR A 132 -25.55 -28.65 -4.36
CA THR A 132 -24.32 -28.78 -3.58
C THR A 132 -23.14 -28.49 -4.49
N PHE A 133 -22.31 -27.51 -4.10
CA PHE A 133 -21.04 -27.27 -4.74
C PHE A 133 -19.98 -28.21 -4.20
N HIS A 134 -19.20 -28.80 -5.09
CA HIS A 134 -18.02 -29.57 -4.75
C HIS A 134 -16.80 -28.68 -4.88
N THR A 135 -16.22 -28.28 -3.75
CA THR A 135 -15.04 -27.41 -3.69
C THR A 135 -13.83 -28.18 -3.15
N ALA A 136 -12.64 -27.60 -3.27
CA ALA A 136 -11.44 -28.18 -2.68
C ALA A 136 -11.54 -28.34 -1.15
N ASN A 137 -12.29 -27.45 -0.49
CA ASN A 137 -12.52 -27.47 0.97
C ASN A 137 -13.73 -28.34 1.37
N GLY A 138 -14.29 -29.10 0.43
CA GLY A 138 -15.43 -29.99 0.63
C GLY A 138 -16.73 -29.49 0.01
N ASN A 139 -17.83 -30.08 0.46
CA ASN A 139 -19.16 -29.81 -0.09
C ASN A 139 -19.78 -28.58 0.58
N VAL A 140 -20.25 -27.64 -0.23
CA VAL A 140 -20.91 -26.41 0.24
C VAL A 140 -22.34 -26.36 -0.30
N PRO A 141 -23.36 -26.23 0.56
CA PRO A 141 -24.73 -26.06 0.10
C PRO A 141 -24.91 -24.71 -0.60
N GLY A 142 -25.75 -24.68 -1.62
CA GLY A 142 -26.04 -23.46 -2.37
C GLY A 142 -27.31 -23.56 -3.20
N ARG A 143 -27.48 -22.59 -4.10
CA ARG A 143 -28.64 -22.51 -4.99
C ARG A 143 -28.20 -22.23 -6.42
N LEU A 144 -28.92 -22.79 -7.38
CA LEU A 144 -28.75 -22.50 -8.80
C LEU A 144 -29.88 -21.59 -9.25
N ALA A 145 -29.55 -20.37 -9.64
CA ALA A 145 -30.49 -19.44 -10.28
C ALA A 145 -30.27 -19.51 -11.79
N ASP A 146 -31.35 -19.77 -12.53
CA ASP A 146 -31.27 -19.89 -13.99
C ASP A 146 -31.60 -18.57 -14.70
N ARG A 147 -31.06 -18.41 -15.92
CA ARG A 147 -31.28 -17.25 -16.80
C ARG A 147 -30.99 -15.89 -16.17
N VAL A 148 -30.03 -15.82 -15.25
CA VAL A 148 -29.61 -14.55 -14.65
C VAL A 148 -28.73 -13.78 -15.63
N PRO A 149 -29.05 -12.51 -15.95
CA PRO A 149 -28.21 -11.70 -16.82
C PRO A 149 -26.84 -11.45 -16.16
N VAL A 150 -25.77 -11.85 -16.84
CA VAL A 150 -24.39 -11.55 -16.44
C VAL A 150 -23.74 -10.75 -17.56
N SER A 151 -23.16 -9.60 -17.22
CA SER A 151 -22.51 -8.72 -18.19
C SER A 151 -21.06 -8.44 -17.86
N ILE A 152 -20.19 -8.60 -18.85
CA ILE A 152 -18.75 -8.33 -18.78
C ILE A 152 -18.32 -7.72 -20.11
N GLY A 153 -17.57 -6.61 -20.06
CA GLY A 153 -16.98 -6.03 -21.28
C GLY A 153 -17.98 -5.50 -22.31
N GLY A 154 -19.23 -5.26 -21.92
CA GLY A 154 -20.32 -4.86 -22.82
C GLY A 154 -21.18 -6.04 -23.31
N ASP A 155 -20.70 -7.28 -23.19
CA ASP A 155 -21.48 -8.47 -23.53
C ASP A 155 -22.35 -8.87 -22.34
N SER A 156 -23.67 -8.92 -22.52
CA SER A 156 -24.65 -9.32 -21.50
C SER A 156 -25.39 -10.57 -21.94
N GLN A 157 -25.41 -11.60 -21.09
CA GLN A 157 -25.98 -12.89 -21.43
C GLN A 157 -26.72 -13.51 -20.23
N PRO A 158 -27.92 -14.08 -20.42
CA PRO A 158 -28.57 -14.87 -19.39
C PRO A 158 -27.87 -16.22 -19.27
N ILE A 159 -27.37 -16.55 -18.08
CA ILE A 159 -26.74 -17.83 -17.77
C ILE A 159 -27.22 -18.37 -16.42
N SER A 160 -27.02 -19.66 -16.18
CA SER A 160 -27.21 -20.22 -14.85
C SER A 160 -26.03 -19.84 -13.96
N ILE A 161 -26.33 -19.30 -12.77
CA ILE A 161 -25.33 -18.91 -11.77
C ILE A 161 -25.56 -19.66 -10.46
N GLY A 162 -24.46 -20.00 -9.81
CA GLY A 162 -24.45 -20.54 -8.45
C GLY A 162 -24.51 -19.43 -7.40
N ILE A 163 -25.23 -19.67 -6.32
CA ILE A 163 -25.35 -18.75 -5.18
C ILE A 163 -24.95 -19.48 -3.91
N GLY A 164 -24.14 -18.84 -3.08
CA GLY A 164 -23.80 -19.33 -1.73
C GLY A 164 -22.34 -19.73 -1.55
N LEU A 165 -21.52 -19.65 -2.61
CA LEU A 165 -20.07 -19.73 -2.45
C LEU A 165 -19.55 -18.35 -2.03
N ASN A 166 -19.02 -18.28 -0.81
CA ASN A 166 -18.28 -17.11 -0.36
C ASN A 166 -16.83 -17.25 -0.83
N MET A 167 -16.31 -16.19 -1.43
CA MET A 167 -14.89 -16.07 -1.69
C MET A 167 -14.15 -15.75 -0.40
N GLU A 168 -12.93 -16.27 -0.25
CA GLU A 168 -12.03 -15.91 0.86
C GLU A 168 -11.33 -14.56 0.64
N ASN A 169 -11.42 -13.98 -0.57
CA ASN A 169 -10.79 -12.71 -0.89
C ASN A 169 -11.75 -11.52 -0.75
N ASP A 170 -11.24 -10.41 -0.21
CA ASP A 170 -11.99 -9.15 -0.10
C ASP A 170 -12.15 -8.43 -1.45
N GLU A 171 -11.38 -8.83 -2.48
CA GLU A 171 -11.36 -8.17 -3.78
C GLU A 171 -12.49 -8.60 -4.73
N ALA A 172 -13.07 -9.80 -4.56
CA ALA A 172 -14.13 -10.31 -5.41
C ALA A 172 -15.32 -10.87 -4.60
N GLU A 173 -16.52 -10.36 -4.87
CA GLU A 173 -17.77 -10.91 -4.34
C GLU A 173 -18.34 -12.02 -5.26
N SER A 174 -17.65 -12.36 -6.36
CA SER A 174 -18.16 -13.25 -7.42
C SER A 174 -17.05 -13.98 -8.17
N LEU A 175 -17.36 -15.18 -8.65
CA LEU A 175 -16.46 -16.07 -9.40
C LEU A 175 -16.93 -16.17 -10.85
N LEU A 176 -16.02 -16.03 -11.81
CA LEU A 176 -16.30 -16.23 -13.23
C LEU A 176 -15.80 -17.59 -13.69
N GLY A 177 -16.73 -18.52 -13.86
CA GLY A 177 -16.46 -19.89 -14.31
C GLY A 177 -16.74 -20.12 -15.80
N GLN A 178 -16.60 -21.38 -16.21
CA GLN A 178 -16.73 -21.85 -17.59
C GLN A 178 -18.12 -21.64 -18.21
N SER A 179 -19.19 -21.57 -17.41
CA SER A 179 -20.54 -21.26 -17.92
C SER A 179 -20.62 -19.89 -18.61
N PHE A 180 -19.68 -18.99 -18.30
CA PHE A 180 -19.48 -17.73 -19.04
C PHE A 180 -18.22 -17.77 -19.91
N LEU A 181 -17.08 -18.24 -19.39
CA LEU A 181 -15.79 -18.19 -20.07
C LEU A 181 -15.73 -18.99 -21.38
N SER A 182 -16.52 -20.07 -21.51
CA SER A 182 -16.55 -20.91 -22.72
C SER A 182 -16.94 -20.16 -24.01
N LYS A 183 -17.53 -18.97 -23.89
CA LYS A 183 -17.89 -18.07 -24.99
C LYS A 183 -16.72 -17.20 -25.47
N PHE A 184 -15.63 -17.19 -24.72
CA PHE A 184 -14.45 -16.41 -25.01
C PHE A 184 -13.30 -17.35 -25.34
N ASP A 185 -12.46 -16.93 -26.27
CA ASP A 185 -11.14 -17.50 -26.41
C ASP A 185 -10.24 -16.89 -25.32
N VAL A 186 -9.89 -17.71 -24.35
CA VAL A 186 -9.05 -17.34 -23.21
C VAL A 186 -7.60 -17.63 -23.55
N SER A 187 -6.76 -16.60 -23.54
CA SER A 187 -5.30 -16.72 -23.66
C SER A 187 -4.64 -16.16 -22.41
N MET A 188 -3.71 -16.92 -21.81
CA MET A 188 -2.97 -16.47 -20.64
C MET A 188 -1.50 -16.28 -21.00
N GLU A 189 -0.97 -15.09 -20.72
CA GLU A 189 0.45 -14.77 -20.72
C GLU A 189 0.95 -14.62 -19.26
N LYS A 190 2.25 -14.36 -19.05
CA LYS A 190 2.84 -14.32 -17.70
C LYS A 190 2.20 -13.28 -16.77
N ASP A 191 1.83 -12.12 -17.32
CA ASP A 191 1.40 -10.92 -16.60
C ASP A 191 -0.03 -10.45 -16.95
N LYS A 192 -0.68 -11.07 -17.94
CA LYS A 192 -2.02 -10.70 -18.39
C LYS A 192 -2.78 -11.91 -18.94
N MET A 193 -4.10 -11.81 -18.86
CA MET A 193 -5.06 -12.69 -19.50
C MET A 193 -5.78 -11.89 -20.59
N VAL A 194 -5.98 -12.49 -21.75
CA VAL A 194 -6.75 -11.92 -22.84
C VAL A 194 -8.01 -12.76 -23.04
N LEU A 195 -9.17 -12.13 -22.94
CA LEU A 195 -10.46 -12.70 -23.31
C LEU A 195 -10.88 -12.12 -24.65
N ARG A 196 -11.06 -12.96 -25.66
CA ARG A 196 -11.60 -12.54 -26.97
C ARG A 196 -12.98 -13.13 -27.15
N THR A 197 -14.00 -12.31 -27.37
CA THR A 197 -15.33 -12.78 -27.73
C THR A 197 -15.22 -13.64 -28.99
N ARG A 198 -15.69 -14.88 -28.93
CA ARG A 198 -15.69 -15.77 -30.09
C ARG A 198 -16.77 -15.26 -31.04
N GLY A 199 -16.38 -14.48 -32.04
CA GLY A 199 -17.29 -14.02 -33.10
C GLY A 199 -17.89 -15.21 -33.83
N ASN A 200 -19.21 -15.19 -34.04
CA ASN A 200 -19.85 -16.17 -34.91
C ASN A 200 -19.29 -15.99 -36.34
N PRO A 201 -18.88 -17.03 -37.08
CA PRO A 201 -18.26 -16.90 -38.41
C PRO A 201 -19.16 -16.35 -39.55
N THR A 202 -20.24 -15.61 -39.28
CA THR A 202 -21.30 -15.35 -40.28
C THR A 202 -21.35 -13.97 -40.93
N ASP A 203 -20.39 -13.06 -40.69
CA ASP A 203 -20.38 -11.74 -41.34
C ASP A 203 -19.28 -11.61 -42.40
N PHE A 204 -19.37 -12.41 -43.45
CA PHE A 204 -18.81 -12.10 -44.76
C PHE A 204 -19.88 -12.38 -45.84
N HIS A 205 -20.71 -11.37 -46.11
CA HIS A 205 -21.49 -11.27 -47.35
C HIS A 205 -21.37 -9.87 -47.91
#